data_AF-A0A0B1RDW8-F1
#
_entry.id   AF-A0A0B1RDW8-F1
#
_cell.length_a   1.000
_cell.length_b   1.000
_cell.length_c   1.000
_cell.angle_alpha   90.00
_cell.angle_beta   90.00
_cell.angle_gamma   90.00
#
_symmetry.space_group_name_H-M   'P 1'
#
loop_
_entity.id
_entity.type
_entity.pdbx_description
1 polymer ?
#
loop_
_entity_poly.entity_id
_entity_poly.type
_entity_poly.pdbx_seq_one_letter_code
_entity_poly.pdbx_strand_id
1 'polypeptide(L)'
;MKVGLAIALGSDSNHHSRTFIRAVNYSLDKFSCFRNVSLKIVNDKKNSEGGVIAAKELLQWGAQVVVGHFSSIAAISAIPVYIDADIPLLLPASTSSLIDEFNPISNNIFRYQKTNESLISYCVDACKTQHAEGRTYFLIQDNEYGNMMMMHIPSLSDVCVIRSLPGRINKRDTFVVIGYSNFAAKIINQLTEFQIEKLILIDDADNPDVWKECLLSPASKSRIRTTTHICRHNSSEPFFNETLLALSLATHFCMNGDDQSAKEKNFNTYLGIQEFDQFNFYGDSYLIEEKIK
;
A
#
# COMPACT_ATOMS: atom_id res chain seq x y z
N MET A 1 16.69 20.56 -7.07
CA MET A 1 15.46 20.06 -6.43
C MET A 1 15.81 18.85 -5.59
N LYS A 2 15.30 18.71 -4.36
CA LYS A 2 15.64 17.61 -3.45
C LYS A 2 14.39 16.81 -3.08
N VAL A 3 14.26 15.61 -3.61
CA VAL A 3 13.17 14.69 -3.26
C VAL A 3 13.73 13.62 -2.31
N GLY A 4 13.15 13.54 -1.12
CA GLY A 4 13.44 12.49 -0.15
C GLY A 4 12.64 11.24 -0.48
N LEU A 5 13.25 10.07 -0.35
CA LEU A 5 12.60 8.77 -0.53
C LEU A 5 12.72 7.99 0.77
N ALA A 6 11.59 7.61 1.37
CA ALA A 6 11.58 6.84 2.61
C ALA A 6 10.96 5.46 2.37
N ILE A 7 11.74 4.40 2.54
CA ILE A 7 11.31 3.02 2.26
C ILE A 7 12.16 2.05 3.07
N ALA A 8 11.63 0.86 3.34
CA ALA A 8 12.38 -0.19 4.02
C ALA A 8 13.50 -0.75 3.13
N LEU A 9 14.72 -0.80 3.67
CA LEU A 9 15.94 -1.24 2.98
C LEU A 9 16.65 -2.38 3.74
N GLY A 10 17.58 -3.05 3.06
CA GLY A 10 18.40 -4.10 3.67
C GLY A 10 17.57 -5.28 4.16
N SER A 11 17.80 -5.70 5.41
CA SER A 11 17.05 -6.80 6.05
C SER A 11 15.55 -6.54 6.17
N ASP A 12 15.13 -5.28 6.10
CA ASP A 12 13.73 -4.88 6.26
C ASP A 12 13.01 -4.79 4.90
N SER A 13 13.75 -4.92 3.79
CA SER A 13 13.20 -4.81 2.45
C SER A 13 12.34 -6.01 2.07
N ASN A 14 11.29 -5.77 1.30
CA ASN A 14 10.41 -6.81 0.76
C ASN A 14 10.19 -6.63 -0.76
N HIS A 15 9.24 -7.37 -1.33
CA HIS A 15 8.86 -7.22 -2.73
C HIS A 15 8.44 -5.77 -3.06
N HIS A 16 7.67 -5.12 -2.19
CA HIS A 16 7.21 -3.75 -2.41
C HIS A 16 8.35 -2.73 -2.38
N SER A 17 9.38 -2.91 -1.54
CA SER A 17 10.61 -2.10 -1.62
C SER A 17 11.26 -2.22 -3.01
N ARG A 18 11.31 -3.43 -3.59
CA ARG A 18 11.87 -3.63 -4.94
C ARG A 18 11.00 -2.95 -6.01
N THR A 19 9.68 -3.03 -5.90
CA THR A 19 8.75 -2.33 -6.80
C THR A 19 8.92 -0.81 -6.73
N PHE A 20 9.07 -0.26 -5.52
CA PHE A 20 9.35 1.16 -5.32
C PHE A 20 10.63 1.61 -6.02
N ILE A 21 11.75 0.91 -5.78
CA ILE A 21 13.04 1.22 -6.44
C ILE A 21 12.93 1.12 -7.96
N ARG A 22 12.20 0.13 -8.48
CA ARG A 22 11.98 0.00 -9.92
C ARG A 22 11.17 1.16 -10.49
N ALA A 23 10.13 1.62 -9.80
CA ALA A 23 9.37 2.80 -10.21
C ALA A 23 10.24 4.08 -10.19
N VAL A 24 11.10 4.24 -9.18
CA VAL A 24 12.08 5.34 -9.12
C VAL A 24 13.04 5.29 -10.31
N ASN A 25 13.66 4.14 -10.57
CA ASN A 25 14.59 3.97 -11.69
C ASN A 25 13.89 4.18 -13.04
N TYR A 26 12.65 3.71 -13.19
CA TYR A 26 11.84 3.95 -14.38
C TYR A 26 11.62 5.45 -14.60
N SER A 27 11.27 6.19 -13.53
CA SER A 27 11.06 7.64 -13.63
C SER A 27 12.33 8.40 -14.02
N LEU A 28 13.48 8.03 -13.43
CA LEU A 28 14.80 8.59 -13.76
C LEU A 28 15.18 8.35 -15.24
N ASP A 29 14.89 7.16 -15.77
CA ASP A 29 15.18 6.79 -17.16
C ASP A 29 14.24 7.48 -18.16
N LYS A 30 12.94 7.54 -17.85
CA LYS A 30 11.90 7.94 -18.81
C LYS A 30 11.57 9.42 -18.83
N PHE A 31 11.70 10.14 -17.71
CA PHE A 31 11.18 11.51 -17.62
C PHE A 31 12.31 12.52 -17.39
N SER A 32 12.46 13.46 -18.33
CA SER A 32 13.53 14.46 -18.31
C SER A 32 13.44 15.44 -17.13
N CYS A 33 12.27 15.58 -16.49
CA CYS A 33 12.09 16.41 -15.30
C CYS A 33 12.97 15.96 -14.12
N PHE A 34 13.40 14.69 -14.09
CA PHE A 34 14.30 14.17 -13.05
C PHE A 34 15.78 14.51 -13.27
N ARG A 35 16.19 15.06 -14.43
CA ARG A 35 17.62 15.35 -14.72
C ARG A 35 18.27 16.28 -13.70
N ASN A 36 17.49 17.17 -13.07
CA ASN A 36 17.96 18.15 -12.08
C ASN A 36 17.41 17.87 -10.67
N VAL A 37 16.91 16.66 -10.43
CA VAL A 37 16.42 16.22 -9.12
C VAL A 37 17.52 15.44 -8.43
N SER A 38 17.92 15.89 -7.25
CA SER A 38 18.69 15.09 -6.31
C SER A 38 17.74 14.21 -5.52
N LEU A 39 18.02 12.92 -5.48
CA LEU A 39 17.29 11.95 -4.68
C LEU A 39 18.14 11.51 -3.50
N LYS A 40 17.53 11.39 -2.32
CA LYS A 40 18.12 10.70 -1.18
C LYS A 40 17.15 9.65 -0.69
N ILE A 41 17.63 8.41 -0.60
CA ILE A 41 16.87 7.29 -0.04
C ILE A 41 17.31 7.00 1.39
N VAL A 42 16.35 6.84 2.29
CA VAL A 42 16.59 6.55 3.71
C VAL A 42 15.74 5.36 4.15
N ASN A 43 16.33 4.51 5.00
CA ASN A 43 15.66 3.32 5.53
C ASN A 43 14.69 3.70 6.66
N ASP A 44 13.40 3.46 6.47
CA ASP A 44 12.37 3.67 7.50
C ASP A 44 12.12 2.45 8.40
N LYS A 45 12.79 1.31 8.12
CA LYS A 45 12.73 0.06 8.89
C LYS A 45 11.33 -0.53 9.09
N LYS A 46 10.33 -0.05 8.34
CA LYS A 46 8.89 -0.40 8.50
C LYS A 46 8.30 -0.19 9.91
N ASN A 47 8.95 0.57 10.80
CA ASN A 47 8.51 0.72 12.19
C ASN A 47 8.49 2.19 12.63
N SER A 48 7.93 2.46 13.81
CA SER A 48 7.71 3.81 14.31
C SER A 48 9.02 4.61 14.47
N GLU A 49 10.01 4.03 15.15
CA GLU A 49 11.31 4.67 15.40
C GLU A 49 12.05 4.95 14.07
N GLY A 50 12.07 3.96 13.17
CA GLY A 50 12.68 4.07 11.86
C GLY A 50 12.03 5.16 11.00
N GLY A 51 10.70 5.31 11.05
CA GLY A 51 9.97 6.39 10.40
C GLY A 51 10.44 7.77 10.87
N VAL A 52 10.51 7.98 12.19
CA VAL A 52 10.97 9.26 12.78
C VAL A 52 12.42 9.56 12.41
N ILE A 53 13.31 8.57 12.50
CA ILE A 53 14.73 8.74 12.15
C ILE A 53 14.87 9.09 10.67
N ALA A 54 14.17 8.38 9.79
CA ALA A 54 14.20 8.65 8.36
C ALA A 54 13.70 10.06 8.03
N ALA A 55 12.63 10.51 8.68
CA ALA A 55 12.10 11.86 8.52
C ALA A 55 13.09 12.94 8.92
N LYS A 56 13.72 12.80 10.09
CA LYS A 56 14.75 13.73 10.57
C LYS A 56 15.97 13.78 9.67
N GLU A 57 16.40 12.63 9.15
CA GLU A 57 17.53 12.55 8.23
C GLU A 57 17.23 13.23 6.89
N LEU A 58 16.02 13.06 6.35
CA LEU A 58 15.58 13.71 5.11
C LEU A 58 15.42 15.22 5.30
N LEU A 59 14.90 15.66 6.45
CA LEU A 59 14.82 17.06 6.83
C LEU A 59 16.22 17.69 6.93
N GLN A 60 17.16 17.05 7.65
CA GLN A 60 18.53 17.53 7.77
C GLN A 60 19.25 17.63 6.41
N TRP A 61 18.94 16.71 5.50
CA TRP A 61 19.46 16.75 4.14
C TRP A 61 18.84 17.88 3.29
N GLY A 62 17.70 18.44 3.71
CA GLY A 62 16.98 19.52 3.05
C GLY A 62 16.04 19.00 1.95
N ALA A 63 15.35 17.89 2.19
CA ALA A 63 14.27 17.45 1.30
C ALA A 63 13.20 18.54 1.18
N GLN A 64 12.71 18.77 -0.04
CA GLN A 64 11.63 19.71 -0.34
C GLN A 64 10.26 19.01 -0.39
N VAL A 65 10.28 17.70 -0.62
CA VAL A 65 9.11 16.82 -0.66
C VAL A 65 9.61 15.41 -0.39
N VAL A 66 8.79 14.60 0.26
CA VAL A 66 9.10 13.20 0.54
C VAL A 66 8.10 12.30 -0.16
N VAL A 67 8.61 11.26 -0.82
CA VAL A 67 7.83 10.17 -1.38
C VAL A 67 8.13 8.90 -0.59
N GLY A 68 7.08 8.23 -0.12
CA GLY A 68 7.21 6.93 0.50
C GLY A 68 6.48 6.86 1.83
N HIS A 69 7.18 6.27 2.79
CA HIS A 69 6.65 5.40 3.82
C HIS A 69 5.57 4.45 3.28
N PHE A 70 6.02 3.28 2.80
CA PHE A 70 5.10 2.21 2.45
C PHE A 70 4.45 1.59 3.69
N SER A 71 5.20 1.51 4.80
CA SER A 71 4.64 1.08 6.09
C SER A 71 3.80 2.20 6.69
N SER A 72 2.52 1.95 6.92
CA SER A 72 1.64 2.90 7.61
C SER A 72 2.15 3.28 9.00
N ILE A 73 2.78 2.34 9.73
CA ILE A 73 3.33 2.58 11.08
C ILE A 73 4.49 3.59 11.01
N ALA A 74 5.38 3.42 10.02
CA ALA A 74 6.47 4.36 9.78
C ALA A 74 5.93 5.73 9.33
N ALA A 75 4.94 5.76 8.43
CA ALA A 75 4.31 6.98 7.93
C ALA A 75 3.70 7.80 9.07
N ILE A 76 2.81 7.20 9.87
CA ILE A 76 2.13 7.86 11.00
C ILE A 76 3.14 8.51 11.96
N SER A 77 4.24 7.82 12.23
CA SER A 77 5.26 8.31 13.15
C SER A 77 6.12 9.43 12.54
N ALA A 78 6.28 9.45 11.23
CA ALA A 78 7.04 10.44 10.49
C ALA A 78 6.24 11.73 10.20
N ILE A 79 4.92 11.63 10.02
CA ILE A 79 4.04 12.76 9.66
C ILE A 79 4.25 13.99 10.55
N PRO A 80 4.29 13.90 11.90
CA PRO A 80 4.51 15.08 12.75
C PRO A 80 5.80 15.84 12.40
N VAL A 81 6.89 15.12 12.08
CA VAL A 81 8.18 15.74 11.71
C VAL A 81 8.07 16.52 10.40
N TYR A 82 7.30 16.02 9.45
CA TYR A 82 7.09 16.70 8.17
C TYR A 82 6.11 17.87 8.27
N ILE A 83 5.07 17.75 9.10
CA ILE A 83 4.13 18.84 9.38
C ILE A 83 4.87 20.02 10.03
N ASP A 84 5.68 19.76 11.06
CA ASP A 84 6.43 20.80 11.76
C ASP A 84 7.42 21.56 10.84
N ALA A 85 7.90 20.88 9.79
CA ALA A 85 8.84 21.43 8.82
C ALA A 85 8.17 21.93 7.52
N ASP A 86 6.85 21.84 7.41
CA ASP A 86 6.06 22.15 6.23
C ASP A 86 6.56 21.46 4.95
N ILE A 87 6.90 20.17 5.06
CA ILE A 87 7.36 19.34 3.94
C ILE A 87 6.20 18.45 3.45
N PRO A 88 5.83 18.53 2.16
CA PRO A 88 4.85 17.61 1.59
C PRO A 88 5.28 16.15 1.66
N LEU A 89 4.36 15.29 2.08
CA LEU A 89 4.53 13.84 2.15
C LEU A 89 3.54 13.15 1.21
N LEU A 90 4.09 12.38 0.28
CA LEU A 90 3.34 11.62 -0.72
C LEU A 90 3.43 10.14 -0.38
N LEU A 91 2.28 9.52 -0.10
CA LEU A 91 2.14 8.16 0.44
C LEU A 91 1.59 7.21 -0.65
N PRO A 92 2.45 6.45 -1.34
CA PRO A 92 2.01 5.60 -2.46
C PRO A 92 1.32 4.32 -2.00
N ALA A 93 1.65 3.81 -0.80
CA ALA A 93 1.25 2.48 -0.34
C ALA A 93 0.70 2.43 1.10
N SER A 94 0.82 3.49 1.90
CA SER A 94 0.24 3.50 3.25
C SER A 94 -1.30 3.50 3.19
N THR A 95 -1.95 2.72 4.06
CA THR A 95 -3.38 2.40 4.04
C THR A 95 -4.11 2.67 5.36
N SER A 96 -3.39 2.97 6.45
CA SER A 96 -4.03 3.20 7.75
C SER A 96 -4.91 4.46 7.75
N SER A 97 -6.14 4.34 8.27
CA SER A 97 -7.05 5.47 8.46
C SER A 97 -6.58 6.46 9.53
N LEU A 98 -5.63 6.08 10.39
CA LEU A 98 -5.03 6.99 11.38
C LEU A 98 -4.28 8.16 10.70
N ILE A 99 -3.88 8.00 9.43
CA ILE A 99 -3.29 9.09 8.65
C ILE A 99 -4.29 10.23 8.46
N ASP A 100 -5.59 9.92 8.43
CA ASP A 100 -6.66 10.87 8.15
C ASP A 100 -6.83 11.86 9.31
N GLU A 101 -6.38 11.49 10.52
CA GLU A 101 -6.37 12.35 11.72
C GLU A 101 -5.45 13.56 11.57
N PHE A 102 -4.49 13.52 10.64
CA PHE A 102 -3.57 14.62 10.37
C PHE A 102 -4.09 15.61 9.32
N ASN A 103 -5.13 15.25 8.56
CA ASN A 103 -5.69 16.11 7.51
C ASN A 103 -6.23 17.46 8.03
N PRO A 104 -6.89 17.54 9.21
CA PRO A 104 -7.27 18.83 9.79
C PRO A 104 -6.08 19.71 10.20
N ILE A 105 -4.90 19.12 10.36
CA ILE A 105 -3.68 19.78 10.84
C ILE A 105 -2.82 20.25 9.66
N SER A 106 -2.76 19.48 8.58
CA SER A 106 -1.95 19.77 7.41
C SER A 106 -2.63 19.36 6.11
N ASN A 107 -2.52 20.22 5.10
CA ASN A 107 -2.97 19.92 3.74
C ASN A 107 -1.87 19.26 2.89
N ASN A 108 -0.69 18.98 3.46
CA ASN A 108 0.49 18.57 2.71
C ASN A 108 0.76 17.05 2.74
N ILE A 109 -0.21 16.25 3.19
CA ILE A 109 -0.13 14.79 3.22
C ILE A 109 -1.06 14.23 2.14
N PHE A 110 -0.51 13.56 1.12
CA PHE A 110 -1.27 13.04 -0.03
C PHE A 110 -1.18 11.52 -0.11
N ARG A 111 -2.31 10.85 -0.32
CA ARG A 111 -2.37 9.38 -0.33
C ARG A 111 -3.01 8.83 -1.60
N TYR A 112 -2.42 7.76 -2.13
CA TYR A 112 -2.88 7.08 -3.35
C TYR A 112 -3.63 5.77 -3.09
N GLN A 113 -3.56 5.24 -1.88
CA GLN A 113 -4.29 4.03 -1.47
C GLN A 113 -5.65 4.34 -0.84
N LYS A 114 -6.58 3.40 -0.99
CA LYS A 114 -7.77 3.32 -0.12
C LYS A 114 -7.38 2.89 1.29
N THR A 115 -8.26 3.19 2.25
CA THR A 115 -8.05 2.82 3.65
C THR A 115 -8.12 1.32 3.88
N ASN A 116 -7.51 0.85 4.97
CA ASN A 116 -7.72 -0.49 5.51
C ASN A 116 -9.20 -0.81 5.69
N GLU A 117 -10.01 0.15 6.17
CA GLU A 117 -11.45 0.00 6.31
C GLU A 117 -12.12 -0.31 4.96
N SER A 118 -11.84 0.50 3.94
CA SER A 118 -12.39 0.30 2.60
C SER A 118 -11.96 -1.06 2.03
N LEU A 119 -10.68 -1.40 2.19
CA LEU A 119 -10.11 -2.65 1.70
C LEU A 119 -10.77 -3.86 2.37
N ILE A 120 -10.89 -3.87 3.70
CA ILE A 120 -11.50 -4.97 4.45
C ILE A 120 -13.00 -5.07 4.15
N SER A 121 -13.73 -3.95 4.08
CA SER A 121 -15.14 -3.96 3.69
C SER A 121 -15.33 -4.59 2.32
N TYR A 122 -14.52 -4.19 1.34
CA TYR A 122 -14.57 -4.76 0.00
C TYR A 122 -14.22 -6.26 0.01
N CYS A 123 -13.25 -6.69 0.81
CA CYS A 123 -12.90 -8.11 0.96
C CYS A 123 -14.06 -8.93 1.52
N VAL A 124 -14.74 -8.42 2.55
CA VAL A 124 -15.92 -9.07 3.14
C VAL A 124 -17.02 -9.18 2.08
N ASP A 125 -17.30 -8.12 1.32
CA ASP A 125 -18.30 -8.15 0.25
C ASP A 125 -17.93 -9.10 -0.89
N ALA A 126 -16.64 -9.16 -1.27
CA ALA A 126 -16.13 -10.12 -2.26
C ALA A 126 -16.26 -11.59 -1.80
N CYS A 127 -16.40 -11.84 -0.49
CA CYS A 127 -16.63 -13.17 0.07
C CYS A 127 -18.13 -13.51 0.20
N LYS A 128 -19.04 -12.53 0.30
CA LYS A 128 -20.50 -12.74 0.44
C LYS A 128 -21.15 -13.45 -0.75
N THR A 129 -20.46 -13.55 -1.88
CA THR A 129 -20.99 -14.14 -3.12
C THR A 129 -20.92 -15.67 -3.18
N GLN A 130 -20.53 -16.36 -2.11
CA GLN A 130 -20.26 -17.81 -2.15
C GLN A 130 -21.19 -18.66 -1.26
N HIS A 131 -21.46 -19.86 -1.79
CA HIS A 131 -22.57 -20.76 -1.51
C HIS A 131 -22.74 -21.25 -0.06
N ALA A 132 -23.97 -21.67 0.27
CA ALA A 132 -24.53 -22.01 1.58
C ALA A 132 -23.83 -23.09 2.45
N GLU A 133 -22.68 -23.63 2.07
CA GLU A 133 -22.02 -24.73 2.82
C GLU A 133 -20.53 -24.51 3.15
N GLY A 134 -19.88 -23.48 2.59
CA GLY A 134 -18.47 -23.16 2.86
C GLY A 134 -18.31 -22.07 3.93
N ARG A 135 -17.20 -22.10 4.69
CA ARG A 135 -16.86 -21.01 5.62
C ARG A 135 -15.86 -20.04 5.01
N THR A 136 -16.02 -18.76 5.34
CA THR A 136 -15.02 -17.73 5.01
C THR A 136 -14.11 -17.51 6.21
N TYR A 137 -12.81 -17.68 6.01
CA TYR A 137 -11.79 -17.44 7.02
C TYR A 137 -10.93 -16.24 6.67
N PHE A 138 -10.78 -15.33 7.63
CA PHE A 138 -9.77 -14.28 7.59
C PHE A 138 -8.61 -14.74 8.44
N LEU A 139 -7.54 -15.21 7.79
CA LEU A 139 -6.34 -15.68 8.46
C LEU A 139 -5.33 -14.55 8.56
N ILE A 140 -5.13 -14.09 9.79
CA ILE A 140 -4.41 -12.84 10.07
C ILE A 140 -3.13 -13.12 10.86
N GLN A 141 -2.01 -12.62 10.38
CA GLN A 141 -0.75 -12.69 11.11
C GLN A 141 -0.86 -11.97 12.47
N ASP A 142 -0.37 -12.62 13.53
CA ASP A 142 -0.33 -12.03 14.87
C ASP A 142 0.86 -11.06 15.00
N ASN A 143 0.65 -9.83 14.53
CA ASN A 143 1.58 -8.72 14.65
C ASN A 143 0.81 -7.38 14.60
N GLU A 144 1.52 -6.27 14.78
CA GLU A 144 0.92 -4.91 14.79
C GLU A 144 0.10 -4.63 13.53
N TYR A 145 0.64 -4.94 12.34
CA TYR A 145 -0.05 -4.75 11.06
C TYR A 145 -1.34 -5.56 10.95
N GLY A 146 -1.29 -6.87 11.20
CA GLY A 146 -2.47 -7.73 11.16
C GLY A 146 -3.50 -7.35 12.22
N ASN A 147 -3.06 -6.93 13.41
CA ASN A 147 -3.94 -6.45 14.47
C ASN A 147 -4.68 -5.17 14.07
N MET A 148 -4.02 -4.23 13.37
CA MET A 148 -4.70 -3.06 12.80
C MET A 148 -5.75 -3.46 11.76
N MET A 149 -5.41 -4.36 10.83
CA MET A 149 -6.35 -4.85 9.81
C MET A 149 -7.59 -5.51 10.42
N MET A 150 -7.39 -6.28 11.49
CA MET A 150 -8.48 -6.96 12.21
C MET A 150 -9.51 -5.99 12.79
N MET A 151 -9.11 -4.78 13.22
CA MET A 151 -10.03 -3.80 13.79
C MET A 151 -11.11 -3.33 12.81
N HIS A 152 -10.88 -3.50 11.50
CA HIS A 152 -11.80 -3.08 10.46
C HIS A 152 -12.75 -4.20 9.99
N ILE A 153 -12.63 -5.41 10.54
CA ILE A 153 -13.54 -6.51 10.20
C ILE A 153 -14.87 -6.28 10.93
N PRO A 154 -16.01 -6.12 10.23
CA PRO A 154 -17.28 -5.83 10.88
C PRO A 154 -17.70 -6.95 11.83
N SER A 155 -18.11 -6.62 13.06
CA SER A 155 -18.51 -7.62 14.07
C SER A 155 -19.72 -8.47 13.66
N LEU A 156 -20.54 -7.98 12.73
CA LEU A 156 -21.72 -8.69 12.19
C LEU A 156 -21.43 -9.39 10.84
N SER A 157 -20.16 -9.50 10.44
CA SER A 157 -19.79 -10.26 9.25
C SER A 157 -19.82 -11.76 9.52
N ASP A 158 -20.23 -12.55 8.52
CA ASP A 158 -20.28 -14.02 8.60
C ASP A 158 -18.90 -14.65 8.30
N VAL A 159 -17.83 -14.04 8.82
CA VAL A 159 -16.45 -14.48 8.60
C VAL A 159 -15.82 -14.96 9.90
N CYS A 160 -14.99 -15.99 9.80
CA CYS A 160 -14.23 -16.53 10.91
C CYS A 160 -12.83 -15.90 10.91
N VAL A 161 -12.53 -15.03 11.89
CA VAL A 161 -11.18 -14.49 12.08
C VAL A 161 -10.33 -15.51 12.84
N ILE A 162 -9.21 -15.92 12.24
CA ILE A 162 -8.33 -16.97 12.77
C ILE A 162 -6.85 -16.56 12.67
N ARG A 163 -6.01 -17.13 13.54
CA ARG A 163 -4.55 -16.92 13.57
C ARG A 163 -3.74 -18.12 13.07
N SER A 164 -4.40 -19.27 12.98
CA SER A 164 -3.85 -20.54 12.52
C SER A 164 -4.90 -21.28 11.72
N LEU A 165 -4.47 -22.19 10.83
CA LEU A 165 -5.38 -23.00 10.03
C LEU A 165 -6.37 -23.77 10.91
N PRO A 166 -7.64 -23.91 10.49
CA PRO A 166 -8.62 -24.68 11.23
C PRO A 166 -8.26 -26.17 11.21
N GLY A 167 -8.67 -26.92 12.23
CA GLY A 167 -8.43 -28.37 12.29
C GLY A 167 -9.11 -29.18 11.19
N ARG A 168 -10.06 -28.59 10.47
CA ARG A 168 -10.70 -29.17 9.28
C ARG A 168 -10.87 -28.08 8.23
N ILE A 169 -10.37 -28.36 7.02
CA ILE A 169 -10.50 -27.53 5.83
C ILE A 169 -11.40 -28.27 4.84
N ASN A 170 -12.44 -27.59 4.33
CA ASN A 170 -13.35 -28.15 3.34
C ASN A 170 -13.08 -27.54 1.96
N LYS A 171 -13.43 -28.29 0.90
CA LYS A 171 -13.27 -27.83 -0.49
C LYS A 171 -14.00 -26.53 -0.82
N ARG A 172 -15.09 -26.24 -0.10
CA ARG A 172 -15.91 -25.03 -0.29
C ARG A 172 -15.44 -23.84 0.57
N ASP A 173 -14.40 -24.00 1.38
CA ASP A 173 -13.92 -22.93 2.25
C ASP A 173 -13.14 -21.88 1.45
N THR A 174 -13.27 -20.64 1.92
CA THR A 174 -12.64 -19.45 1.35
C THR A 174 -11.69 -18.87 2.37
N PHE A 175 -10.47 -18.52 1.92
CA PHE A 175 -9.44 -17.96 2.78
C PHE A 175 -9.00 -16.59 2.26
N VAL A 176 -9.06 -15.61 3.13
CA VAL A 176 -8.41 -14.30 2.96
C VAL A 176 -7.18 -14.28 3.86
N VAL A 177 -6.00 -14.10 3.27
CA VAL A 177 -4.73 -14.08 4.02
C VAL A 177 -4.26 -12.65 4.18
N ILE A 178 -4.04 -12.26 5.44
CA ILE A 178 -3.61 -10.90 5.83
C ILE A 178 -2.32 -11.00 6.63
N GLY A 179 -1.25 -10.39 6.14
CA GLY A 179 0.05 -10.39 6.81
C GLY A 179 1.18 -10.17 5.82
N TYR A 180 2.42 -10.30 6.29
CA TYR A 180 3.59 -10.16 5.45
C TYR A 180 3.82 -11.39 4.56
N SER A 181 4.53 -11.19 3.45
CA SER A 181 4.80 -12.23 2.46
C SER A 181 5.37 -13.53 3.04
N ASN A 182 6.24 -13.48 4.05
CA ASN A 182 6.82 -14.70 4.64
C ASN A 182 5.77 -15.52 5.42
N PHE A 183 4.84 -14.83 6.10
CA PHE A 183 3.71 -15.48 6.75
C PHE A 183 2.76 -16.06 5.70
N ALA A 184 2.41 -15.27 4.68
CA ALA A 184 1.50 -15.70 3.62
C ALA A 184 2.06 -16.91 2.86
N ALA A 185 3.34 -16.91 2.49
CA ALA A 185 4.04 -18.04 1.87
C ALA A 185 3.89 -19.33 2.69
N LYS A 186 4.23 -19.28 3.99
CA LYS A 186 4.13 -20.43 4.89
C LYS A 186 2.70 -20.94 5.00
N ILE A 187 1.74 -20.03 5.18
CA ILE A 187 0.32 -20.38 5.31
C ILE A 187 -0.20 -21.03 4.04
N ILE A 188 0.08 -20.43 2.88
CA ILE A 188 -0.45 -20.92 1.61
C ILE A 188 0.09 -22.30 1.30
N ASN A 189 1.38 -22.53 1.56
CA ASN A 189 1.99 -23.84 1.41
C ASN A 189 1.21 -24.92 2.20
N GLN A 190 0.89 -24.65 3.48
CA GLN A 190 0.12 -25.56 4.32
C GLN A 190 -1.36 -25.66 3.91
N LEU A 191 -2.00 -24.53 3.60
CA LEU A 191 -3.41 -24.44 3.24
C LEU A 191 -3.71 -25.20 1.94
N THR A 192 -2.79 -25.11 0.97
CA THR A 192 -2.93 -25.72 -0.35
C THR A 192 -2.46 -27.16 -0.41
N GLU A 193 -2.13 -27.79 0.74
CA GLU A 193 -2.18 -29.26 0.85
C GLU A 193 -3.61 -29.79 0.65
N PHE A 194 -4.62 -28.92 0.82
CA PHE A 194 -6.03 -29.21 0.62
C PHE A 194 -6.54 -28.47 -0.63
N GLN A 195 -7.47 -29.10 -1.34
CA GLN A 195 -8.23 -28.39 -2.37
C GLN A 195 -9.20 -27.44 -1.68
N ILE A 196 -9.10 -26.14 -1.96
CA ILE A 196 -10.00 -25.09 -1.47
C ILE A 196 -10.70 -24.35 -2.63
N GLU A 197 -11.78 -23.65 -2.31
CA GLU A 197 -12.60 -22.95 -3.31
C GLU A 197 -11.91 -21.66 -3.73
N LYS A 198 -11.68 -20.75 -2.77
CA LYS A 198 -11.13 -19.43 -3.06
C LYS A 198 -10.01 -19.06 -2.10
N LEU A 199 -8.93 -18.54 -2.67
CA LEU A 199 -7.83 -17.92 -1.95
C LEU A 199 -7.72 -16.46 -2.40
N ILE A 200 -7.76 -15.55 -1.43
CA ILE A 200 -7.62 -14.12 -1.63
C ILE A 200 -6.39 -13.63 -0.86
N LEU A 201 -5.45 -13.01 -1.57
CA LEU A 201 -4.33 -12.28 -0.94
C LEU A 201 -4.58 -10.78 -1.04
N ILE A 202 -4.20 -10.05 0.01
CA ILE A 202 -4.36 -8.60 0.06
C ILE A 202 -3.07 -7.94 0.55
N ASP A 203 -2.83 -6.72 0.06
CA ASP A 203 -1.77 -5.83 0.54
C ASP A 203 -0.39 -6.54 0.60
N ASP A 204 0.34 -6.48 1.72
CA ASP A 204 1.68 -7.08 1.89
C ASP A 204 1.74 -8.62 1.66
N ALA A 205 0.59 -9.30 1.61
CA ALA A 205 0.49 -10.72 1.25
C ALA A 205 0.45 -10.94 -0.27
N ASP A 206 0.01 -9.95 -1.07
CA ASP A 206 -0.01 -10.04 -2.53
C ASP A 206 1.40 -9.88 -3.10
N ASN A 207 2.09 -11.01 -3.21
CA ASN A 207 3.42 -11.09 -3.76
C ASN A 207 3.50 -12.27 -4.76
N PRO A 208 4.04 -12.06 -5.98
CA PRO A 208 4.23 -13.13 -6.95
C PRO A 208 4.96 -14.37 -6.42
N ASP A 209 5.89 -14.20 -5.49
CA ASP A 209 6.63 -15.31 -4.89
C ASP A 209 5.76 -16.12 -3.92
N VAL A 210 4.80 -15.49 -3.26
CA VAL A 210 3.85 -16.15 -2.34
C VAL A 210 2.92 -17.10 -3.11
N TRP A 211 2.49 -16.70 -4.31
CA TRP A 211 1.64 -17.55 -5.16
C TRP A 211 2.34 -18.83 -5.64
N LYS A 212 3.67 -18.83 -5.74
CA LYS A 212 4.47 -20.00 -6.15
C LYS A 212 4.52 -21.09 -5.07
N GLU A 213 4.18 -20.75 -3.83
CA GLU A 213 4.17 -21.69 -2.70
C GLU A 213 2.91 -22.58 -2.68
N CYS A 214 1.95 -22.36 -3.58
CA CYS A 214 0.76 -23.20 -3.70
C CYS A 214 1.14 -24.62 -4.14
N LEU A 215 0.80 -25.64 -3.35
CA LEU A 215 0.97 -27.05 -3.69
C LEU A 215 -0.14 -27.55 -4.62
N LEU A 216 -1.39 -27.29 -4.25
CA LEU A 216 -2.57 -27.47 -5.11
C LEU A 216 -3.16 -26.11 -5.45
N SER A 217 -3.52 -25.89 -6.72
CA SER A 217 -4.18 -24.64 -7.09
C SER A 217 -5.60 -24.60 -6.51
N PRO A 218 -5.97 -23.53 -5.77
CA PRO A 218 -7.35 -23.22 -5.45
C PRO A 218 -8.22 -23.18 -6.72
N ALA A 219 -9.52 -23.43 -6.58
CA ALA A 219 -10.45 -23.29 -7.72
C ALA A 219 -10.51 -21.83 -8.22
N SER A 220 -10.33 -20.89 -7.30
CA SER A 220 -10.21 -19.46 -7.58
C SER A 220 -9.04 -18.86 -6.80
N LYS A 221 -8.11 -18.22 -7.51
CA LYS A 221 -7.06 -17.37 -6.95
C LYS A 221 -7.37 -15.93 -7.29
N SER A 222 -7.36 -15.06 -6.29
CA SER A 222 -7.60 -13.65 -6.51
C SER A 222 -6.75 -12.80 -5.57
N ARG A 223 -6.56 -11.55 -5.96
CA ARG A 223 -6.00 -10.52 -5.09
C ARG A 223 -6.96 -9.35 -5.01
N ILE A 224 -7.00 -8.69 -3.86
CA ILE A 224 -7.72 -7.44 -3.69
C ILE A 224 -6.73 -6.34 -3.32
N ARG A 225 -6.76 -5.25 -4.09
CA ARG A 225 -5.85 -4.11 -3.92
C ARG A 225 -6.49 -2.83 -4.40
N THR A 226 -5.93 -1.70 -3.98
CA THR A 226 -6.17 -0.44 -4.68
C THR A 226 -5.51 -0.49 -6.06
N THR A 227 -6.15 0.13 -7.03
CA THR A 227 -5.56 0.43 -8.33
C THR A 227 -5.90 1.87 -8.71
N THR A 228 -5.09 2.41 -9.60
CA THR A 228 -5.29 3.71 -10.24
C THR A 228 -5.54 3.54 -11.74
N HIS A 229 -6.14 4.55 -12.38
CA HIS A 229 -6.46 4.53 -13.81
C HIS A 229 -5.22 4.54 -14.73
N ILE A 230 -4.04 4.84 -14.18
CA ILE A 230 -2.78 4.83 -14.93
C ILE A 230 -2.33 3.39 -15.16
N CYS A 231 -2.89 2.74 -16.17
CA CYS A 231 -2.43 1.43 -16.65
C CYS A 231 -1.42 1.55 -17.81
N ARG A 232 -1.08 2.76 -18.25
CA ARG A 232 -0.32 3.01 -19.50
C ARG A 232 1.13 2.52 -19.47
N HIS A 233 1.70 2.26 -18.30
CA HIS A 233 3.11 1.86 -18.15
C HIS A 233 3.33 0.35 -17.98
N ASN A 234 2.31 -0.47 -18.28
CA ASN A 234 2.39 -1.94 -18.41
C ASN A 234 2.93 -2.71 -17.19
N SER A 235 2.89 -2.13 -15.99
CA SER A 235 3.19 -2.85 -14.76
C SER A 235 1.90 -3.18 -14.01
N SER A 236 1.64 -4.47 -13.83
CA SER A 236 0.57 -4.99 -12.94
C SER A 236 1.07 -5.22 -11.51
N GLU A 237 2.23 -4.67 -11.18
CA GLU A 237 2.85 -4.82 -9.86
C GLU A 237 2.22 -3.90 -8.83
N PRO A 238 1.96 -4.39 -7.60
CA PRO A 238 1.41 -3.57 -6.53
C PRO A 238 2.25 -2.32 -6.27
N PHE A 239 1.59 -1.17 -6.14
CA PHE A 239 2.17 0.14 -5.80
C PHE A 239 3.08 0.79 -6.86
N PHE A 240 3.30 0.15 -8.01
CA PHE A 240 4.18 0.72 -9.05
C PHE A 240 3.60 2.03 -9.61
N ASN A 241 2.33 2.02 -10.02
CA ASN A 241 1.69 3.19 -10.64
C ASN A 241 1.48 4.31 -9.61
N GLU A 242 1.15 3.96 -8.38
CA GLU A 242 0.99 4.92 -7.29
C GLU A 242 2.34 5.57 -6.92
N THR A 243 3.44 4.81 -7.02
CA THR A 243 4.79 5.39 -6.86
C THR A 243 5.11 6.33 -8.02
N LEU A 244 4.75 6.01 -9.26
CA LEU A 244 4.95 6.91 -10.40
C LEU A 244 4.14 8.20 -10.25
N LEU A 245 2.88 8.10 -9.82
CA LEU A 245 2.01 9.24 -9.52
C LEU A 245 2.61 10.15 -8.46
N ALA A 246 3.06 9.56 -7.34
CA ALA A 246 3.69 10.29 -6.25
C ALA A 246 5.00 10.97 -6.69
N LEU A 247 5.85 10.27 -7.43
CA LEU A 247 7.07 10.87 -8.00
C LEU A 247 6.74 12.02 -8.96
N SER A 248 5.65 11.89 -9.73
CA SER A 248 5.20 12.93 -10.64
C SER A 248 4.74 14.18 -9.90
N LEU A 249 3.97 14.01 -8.83
CA LEU A 249 3.55 15.11 -7.97
C LEU A 249 4.74 15.73 -7.19
N ALA A 250 5.72 14.91 -6.76
CA ALA A 250 6.94 15.43 -6.12
C ALA A 250 7.72 16.38 -7.04
N THR A 251 7.82 16.06 -8.34
CA THR A 251 8.46 16.97 -9.30
C THR A 251 7.66 18.26 -9.49
N HIS A 252 6.32 18.20 -9.44
CA HIS A 252 5.47 19.39 -9.50
C HIS A 252 5.75 20.34 -8.33
N PHE A 253 5.74 19.83 -7.08
CA PHE A 253 6.08 20.63 -5.89
C PHE A 253 7.47 21.27 -5.99
N CYS A 254 8.44 20.54 -6.51
CA CYS A 254 9.79 21.06 -6.67
C CYS A 254 9.92 22.14 -7.77
N MET A 255 9.06 22.14 -8.77
CA MET A 255 9.14 23.02 -9.94
C MET A 255 8.29 24.29 -9.81
N ASN A 256 7.10 24.20 -9.23
CA ASN A 256 6.11 25.27 -9.27
C ASN A 256 6.00 26.05 -7.94
N GLY A 257 6.61 25.57 -6.85
CA GLY A 257 6.45 26.20 -5.53
C GLY A 257 4.99 26.20 -5.06
N ASP A 258 4.69 27.02 -4.04
CA ASP A 258 3.37 27.18 -3.42
C ASP A 258 2.39 27.88 -4.38
N ASP A 259 1.92 27.13 -5.37
CA ASP A 259 1.03 27.60 -6.42
C ASP A 259 -0.44 27.54 -5.96
N GLN A 260 -1.33 28.31 -6.59
CA GLN A 260 -2.76 28.34 -6.27
C GLN A 260 -3.44 26.97 -6.41
N SER A 261 -2.82 26.03 -7.13
CA SER A 261 -3.21 24.62 -7.28
C SER A 261 -3.33 23.87 -5.95
N ALA A 262 -2.57 24.27 -4.91
CA ALA A 262 -2.66 23.66 -3.58
C ALA A 262 -4.03 23.90 -2.92
N LYS A 263 -4.72 25.00 -3.28
CA LYS A 263 -6.08 25.28 -2.78
C LYS A 263 -7.15 24.46 -3.51
N GLU A 264 -6.95 24.21 -4.80
CA GLU A 264 -7.88 23.42 -5.62
C GLU A 264 -7.59 21.91 -5.56
N LYS A 265 -6.46 21.51 -4.97
CA LYS A 265 -6.00 20.11 -4.84
C LYS A 265 -5.92 19.37 -6.19
N ASN A 266 -5.65 20.13 -7.24
CA ASN A 266 -5.54 19.66 -8.62
C ASN A 266 -4.16 20.00 -9.17
N PHE A 267 -3.39 18.96 -9.49
CA PHE A 267 -2.00 19.12 -9.91
C PHE A 267 -1.82 18.65 -11.34
N ASN A 268 -1.36 19.54 -12.22
CA ASN A 268 -0.97 19.15 -13.57
C ASN A 268 0.45 18.57 -13.53
N THR A 269 0.57 17.26 -13.70
CA THR A 269 1.86 16.54 -13.67
C THR A 269 2.15 15.90 -15.03
N TYR A 270 3.37 15.37 -15.22
CA TYR A 270 3.73 14.71 -16.48
C TYR A 270 2.95 13.41 -16.75
N LEU A 271 2.19 12.92 -15.76
CA LEU A 271 1.29 11.76 -15.89
C LEU A 271 -0.17 12.17 -16.11
N GLY A 272 -0.45 13.47 -16.23
CA GLY A 272 -1.79 14.02 -16.37
C GLY A 272 -2.21 14.83 -15.15
N ILE A 273 -3.48 15.21 -15.13
CA ILE A 273 -4.09 15.90 -14.00
C ILE A 273 -4.26 14.90 -12.87
N GLN A 274 -3.80 15.26 -11.67
CA GLN A 274 -4.03 14.52 -10.45
C GLN A 274 -4.95 15.33 -9.54
N GLU A 275 -6.17 14.83 -9.32
CA GLU A 275 -7.16 15.46 -8.46
C GLU A 275 -7.21 14.74 -7.11
N PHE A 276 -7.19 15.50 -6.03
CA PHE A 276 -7.32 15.00 -4.68
C PHE A 276 -8.56 15.56 -4.01
N ASP A 277 -9.23 14.74 -3.21
CA ASP A 277 -10.38 15.18 -2.44
C ASP A 277 -9.99 16.08 -1.25
N GLN A 278 -10.98 16.54 -0.50
CA GLN A 278 -10.75 17.38 0.67
C GLN A 278 -9.88 16.71 1.76
N PHE A 279 -9.76 15.39 1.76
CA PHE A 279 -8.93 14.59 2.65
C PHE A 279 -7.60 14.17 2.02
N ASN A 280 -7.23 14.78 0.89
CA ASN A 280 -6.03 14.49 0.12
C ASN A 280 -5.93 13.03 -0.36
N PHE A 281 -7.08 12.39 -0.61
CA PHE A 281 -7.11 11.11 -1.33
C PHE A 281 -7.18 11.33 -2.81
N TYR A 282 -6.34 10.60 -3.51
CA TYR A 282 -6.34 10.59 -4.96
C TYR A 282 -7.70 10.08 -5.49
N GLY A 283 -8.38 10.94 -6.27
CA GLY A 283 -9.75 10.72 -6.70
C GLY A 283 -9.92 9.47 -7.56
N ASP A 284 -8.93 9.15 -8.39
CA ASP A 284 -8.98 8.01 -9.31
C ASP A 284 -8.39 6.71 -8.74
N SER A 285 -8.39 6.57 -7.42
CA SER A 285 -8.11 5.31 -6.74
C SER A 285 -9.40 4.50 -6.55
N TYR A 286 -9.36 3.20 -6.83
CA TYR A 286 -10.50 2.29 -6.60
C TYR A 286 -10.03 0.88 -6.24
N LEU A 287 -10.88 0.12 -5.55
CA LEU A 287 -10.61 -1.27 -5.18
C LEU A 287 -11.07 -2.21 -6.28
N ILE A 288 -10.24 -3.24 -6.55
CA ILE A 288 -10.57 -4.30 -7.49
C ILE A 288 -10.24 -5.67 -6.91
N GLU A 289 -11.05 -6.68 -7.26
CA GLU A 289 -10.66 -8.08 -7.21
C GLU A 289 -10.06 -8.49 -8.58
N GLU A 290 -8.79 -8.85 -8.59
CA GLU A 290 -8.09 -9.32 -9.80
C GLU A 290 -7.87 -10.83 -9.71
N LYS A 291 -8.36 -11.57 -10.69
CA LYS A 291 -8.15 -13.03 -10.77
C LYS A 291 -6.72 -13.33 -11.23
N ILE A 292 -6.03 -14.17 -10.47
CA ILE A 292 -4.68 -14.64 -10.79
C ILE A 292 -4.78 -15.91 -11.63
N LYS A 293 -4.15 -15.90 -12.81
CA LYS A 293 -4.05 -17.07 -13.69
C LYS A 293 -3.06 -18.07 -13.11
#